data_AF-A0A925A3J1-F1
#
_entry.id   AF-A0A925A3J1-F1
#
_cell.length_a   1.000
_cell.length_b   1.000
_cell.length_c   1.000
_cell.angle_alpha   90.00
_cell.angle_beta   90.00
_cell.angle_gamma   90.00
#
_symmetry.space_group_name_H-M   'P 1'
#
loop_
_entity.id
_entity.type
_entity.pdbx_description
1 polymer ?
#
loop_
_entity_poly.entity_id
_entity_poly.type
_entity_poly.pdbx_seq_one_letter_code
_entity_poly.pdbx_strand_id
1 'polypeptide(L)' 'MTTWEYITTPLIVHNTAAILNNWGSQGWELVQVVTGPEGGLVAYLKRELKGEK' A
#
# COMPACT_ATOMS: atom_id res chain seq x y z
N MET A 1 13.94 12.06 13.44
CA MET A 1 13.55 12.04 12.01
C MET A 1 12.45 11.02 11.87
N THR A 2 11.40 11.31 11.11
CA THR A 2 10.35 10.32 10.82
C THR A 2 10.94 9.21 9.95
N THR A 3 10.79 7.97 10.38
CA THR A 3 11.16 6.78 9.61
C THR A 3 9.91 6.18 8.98
N TRP A 4 10.05 5.64 7.77
CA TRP A 4 8.95 5.13 6.96
C TRP A 4 9.17 3.67 6.61
N GLU A 5 8.11 2.89 6.68
CA GLU A 5 8.01 1.54 6.14
C GLU A 5 7.26 1.60 4.81
N TYR A 6 7.68 0.81 3.81
CA TYR A 6 7.08 0.77 2.49
C TYR A 6 6.72 -0.66 2.10
N ILE A 7 5.59 -0.82 1.42
CA ILE A 7 5.15 -2.12 0.89
C ILE A 7 4.54 -1.96 -0.50
N THR A 8 4.65 -3.03 -1.28
CA THR A 8 3.96 -3.17 -2.56
C THR A 8 3.00 -4.35 -2.49
N THR A 9 1.78 -4.16 -2.97
CA THR A 9 0.75 -5.21 -2.99
C THR A 9 0.05 -5.27 -4.34
N PRO A 10 -0.20 -6.46 -4.91
CA PRO A 10 -0.97 -6.59 -6.13
C PRO A 10 -2.44 -6.26 -5.88
N LEU A 11 -3.05 -5.55 -6.83
CA LEU A 11 -4.47 -5.23 -6.83
C LEU A 11 -5.19 -6.17 -7.80
N ILE A 12 -6.16 -6.90 -7.28
CA ILE A 12 -7.00 -7.79 -8.06
C ILE A 12 -8.22 -7.02 -8.56
N VAL A 13 -8.52 -7.13 -9.86
CA VAL A 13 -9.69 -6.51 -10.49
C VAL A 13 -10.95 -6.97 -9.76
N HIS A 14 -11.93 -6.06 -9.60
CA HIS A 14 -13.14 -6.23 -8.78
C HIS A 14 -12.94 -6.31 -7.26
N ASN A 15 -11.71 -6.45 -6.76
CA ASN A 15 -11.38 -6.47 -5.33
C ASN A 15 -10.50 -5.31 -4.87
N THR A 16 -10.18 -4.36 -5.76
CA THR A 16 -9.27 -3.24 -5.48
C THR A 16 -9.65 -2.45 -4.23
N ALA A 17 -10.92 -2.06 -4.08
CA ALA A 17 -11.38 -1.30 -2.93
C ALA A 17 -11.23 -2.08 -1.61
N ALA A 18 -11.55 -3.37 -1.61
CA ALA A 18 -11.40 -4.22 -0.42
C ALA A 18 -9.93 -4.36 -0.01
N ILE A 19 -9.02 -4.56 -0.98
CA ILE A 19 -7.58 -4.64 -0.72
C ILE A 19 -7.05 -3.34 -0.12
N LEU A 20 -7.40 -2.19 -0.72
CA LEU A 20 -6.96 -0.88 -0.22
C LEU A 20 -7.51 -0.57 1.17
N ASN A 21 -8.78 -0.89 1.42
CA ASN A 21 -9.39 -0.70 2.74
C ASN A 21 -8.72 -1.56 3.81
N ASN A 22 -8.39 -2.83 3.51
CA ASN A 22 -7.69 -3.71 4.46
C ASN A 22 -6.33 -3.14 4.87
N TRP A 23 -5.54 -2.66 3.91
CA TRP A 23 -4.25 -2.01 4.21
C TRP A 23 -4.43 -0.67 4.93
N GLY A 24 -5.40 0.14 4.52
CA GLY A 24 -5.74 1.41 5.16
C GLY A 24 -6.11 1.22 6.65
N SER A 25 -6.89 0.19 6.98
CA SER A 25 -7.23 -0.16 8.37
C SER A 25 -6.02 -0.57 9.21
N GLN A 26 -4.92 -1.02 8.59
CA GLN A 26 -3.66 -1.33 9.26
C GLN A 26 -2.72 -0.11 9.37
N GLY A 27 -3.19 1.08 8.97
CA GLY A 27 -2.45 2.33 9.04
C GLY A 27 -1.52 2.59 7.85
N TRP A 28 -1.70 1.86 6.75
CA TRP A 28 -0.95 2.14 5.52
C TRP A 28 -1.62 3.24 4.70
N GLU A 29 -0.81 4.17 4.23
CA GLU A 29 -1.22 5.24 3.33
C GLU A 29 -0.87 4.86 1.88
N LEU A 30 -1.86 4.93 0.98
CA LEU A 30 -1.66 4.71 -0.45
C LEU A 30 -0.81 5.85 -1.03
N VAL A 31 0.31 5.49 -1.67
CA VAL A 31 1.19 6.44 -2.38
C VAL A 31 0.81 6.53 -3.84
N GLN A 32 0.76 5.39 -4.53
CA GLN A 32 0.47 5.34 -5.97
C GLN A 32 0.00 3.94 -6.40
N VAL A 33 -0.76 3.90 -7.49
CA VAL A 33 -1.05 2.67 -8.23
C VAL A 33 -0.38 2.74 -9.60
N VAL A 34 0.29 1.66 -10.01
CA VAL A 34 0.94 1.54 -11.32
C VAL A 34 0.51 0.26 -12.03
N THR A 35 0.62 0.25 -13.35
CA THR A 35 0.48 -0.98 -14.15
C THR A 35 1.80 -1.74 -14.13
N GLY A 36 1.76 -3.03 -13.79
CA GLY A 36 2.93 -3.89 -13.81
C GLY A 36 3.41 -4.22 -15.23
N PRO A 37 4.70 -4.59 -15.40
CA PRO A 37 5.27 -4.90 -16.73
C PRO A 37 4.59 -6.09 -17.43
N GLU A 38 4.03 -7.03 -16.66
CA GLU A 38 3.30 -8.20 -17.17
C GLU A 38 1.77 -7.98 -17.24
N GLY A 39 1.32 -6.74 -17.02
CA GLY A 39 -0.09 -6.42 -16.80
C GLY A 39 -0.52 -6.55 -15.33
N GLY A 40 -1.70 -6.00 -15.01
CA GLY A 40 -2.20 -5.93 -13.63
C GLY A 40 -1.79 -4.66 -12.89
N LEU A 41 -2.48 -4.39 -11.76
CA LEU A 41 -2.28 -3.18 -10.96
C LEU A 41 -1.47 -3.51 -9.70
N VAL A 42 -0.53 -2.64 -9.35
CA VAL A 42 0.27 -2.74 -8.11
C VAL A 42 0.13 -1.44 -7.34
N ALA A 43 -0.19 -1.54 -6.04
CA ALA A 43 -0.23 -0.41 -5.14
C ALA A 43 1.05 -0.31 -4.31
N TYR A 44 1.60 0.90 -4.23
CA TYR A 44 2.66 1.28 -3.32
C TYR A 44 2.03 1.96 -2.11
N LEU A 45 2.38 1.49 -0.92
CA LEU A 45 1.91 2.07 0.32
C LEU A 45 3.08 2.38 1.24
N LYS A 46 2.87 3.36 2.12
CA LYS A 46 3.82 3.73 3.17
C LYS A 46 3.15 3.80 4.52
N ARG A 47 3.91 3.64 5.59
CA ARG A 47 3.44 3.82 6.98
C ARG A 47 4.54 4.44 7.81
N GLU A 48 4.19 5.38 8.70
CA GLU A 48 5.14 5.94 9.65
C GLU A 48 5.53 4.87 10.70
N LEU A 49 6.83 4.67 10.89
CA LEU A 49 7.34 3.90 12.02
C LEU A 49 7.28 4.83 13.25
N LYS A 50 6.34 4.57 14.16
CA LYS A 50 6.39 5.18 15.48
C LYS A 50 7.63 4.63 16.16
N GLY A 51 8.65 5.47 16.31
CA GLY A 51 9.80 5.13 17.14
C GLY A 51 9.29 4.74 18.52
N GLU A 52 9.57 3.50 18.93
CA GLU A 52 9.35 3.06 20.31
C GLU A 52 10.03 4.07 21.22
N LYS A 53 9.24 4.65 22.13
CA LYS A 53 9.68 5.68 23.05
C LYS A 53 10.11 5.02 24.35
#